data_AF-A0A9P8SDW9-F1
#
_entry.id   AF-A0A9P8SDW9-F1
#
_cell.length_a   1.000
_cell.length_b   1.000
_cell.length_c   1.000
_cell.angle_alpha   90.00
_cell.angle_beta   90.00
_cell.angle_gamma   90.00
#
_symmetry.space_group_name_H-M   'P 1'
#
loop_
_entity.id
_entity.type
_entity.pdbx_description
1 polymer ?
#
loop_
_entity_poly.entity_id
_entity_poly.type
_entity_poly.pdbx_seq_one_letter_code
_entity_poly.pdbx_strand_id
1 'polypeptide(L)'
;MPWNYAVPLLLSLSWREVFADRPSNQSICDYYAAQRYGASNSTTQLRLMQGIVAYAYAGGGALRLTDDKTKSTGIFNHGRFNGHDVYLRPWFNGSKAITNFNGQAVGVDWLDGGGTAPLIAFLNSSTETAEIKKGTNQEKLFSRWYFAFGKIYGCSLAKHFLENSFTPLTPAYVHKYMDLNHTHIGYFIDQLIAASKYYGFSDPDAETLSTFMNARYNTRAGAANNFGIFSNSPTDLYHGGQPINLF
;
A
#
# COMPACT_ATOMS: atom_id res chain seq x y z
N MET A 1 10.78 70.33 14.41
CA MET A 1 11.64 69.20 14.80
C MET A 1 10.78 67.94 14.77
N PRO A 2 10.90 67.06 13.76
CA PRO A 2 10.09 65.84 13.69
C PRO A 2 10.82 64.70 14.41
N TRP A 3 10.10 64.05 15.33
CA TRP A 3 10.56 62.85 16.03
C TRP A 3 10.21 61.64 15.17
N ASN A 4 11.22 60.92 14.69
CA ASN A 4 11.03 59.69 13.91
C ASN A 4 10.61 58.54 14.82
N TYR A 5 9.45 57.95 14.52
CA TYR A 5 9.04 56.63 15.01
C TYR A 5 9.79 55.56 14.22
N ALA A 6 10.52 54.67 14.91
CA ALA A 6 11.05 53.44 14.33
C ALA A 6 10.29 52.26 14.94
N VAL A 7 9.37 51.68 14.17
CA VAL A 7 8.73 50.39 14.47
C VAL A 7 9.61 49.29 13.86
N PRO A 8 10.08 48.30 14.63
CA PRO A 8 10.86 47.21 14.07
C PRO A 8 9.89 46.26 13.34
N LEU A 9 10.07 46.14 12.03
CA LEU A 9 9.36 45.16 11.21
C LEU A 9 9.96 43.77 11.49
N LEU A 10 9.28 42.97 12.32
CA LEU A 10 9.59 41.55 12.51
C LEU A 10 9.22 40.78 11.24
N LEU A 11 10.21 40.49 10.40
CA LEU A 11 10.09 39.56 9.28
C LEU A 11 9.93 38.13 9.83
N SER A 12 8.70 37.64 9.86
CA SER A 12 8.41 36.22 10.09
C SER A 12 8.90 35.42 8.88
N LEU A 13 10.06 34.77 9.00
CA LEU A 13 10.50 33.74 8.06
C LEU A 13 9.54 32.56 8.16
N SER A 14 8.58 32.50 7.23
CA SER A 14 7.78 31.30 7.00
C SER A 14 8.70 30.23 6.43
N TRP A 15 9.14 29.29 7.29
CA TRP A 15 9.79 28.07 6.85
C TRP A 15 8.79 27.29 5.99
N ARG A 16 8.92 27.38 4.66
CA ARG A 16 8.37 26.34 3.80
C ARG A 16 9.25 25.13 4.04
N GLU A 17 8.71 24.10 4.68
CA GLU A 17 9.33 22.79 4.65
C GLU A 17 9.37 22.35 3.18
N VAL A 18 10.52 22.54 2.55
CA VAL A 18 10.81 21.89 1.29
C VAL A 18 11.03 20.44 1.66
N PHE A 19 10.02 19.60 1.40
CA PHE A 19 10.23 18.15 1.40
C PHE A 19 11.33 17.88 0.39
N ALA A 20 12.53 17.58 0.88
CA ALA A 20 13.64 17.20 0.03
C ALA A 20 13.23 15.96 -0.76
N ASP A 21 13.40 15.98 -2.08
CA ASP A 21 13.15 14.79 -2.89
C ASP A 21 13.93 13.60 -2.33
N ARG A 22 13.29 12.42 -2.35
CA ARG A 22 13.92 11.18 -1.89
C ARG A 22 15.26 10.99 -2.64
N PRO A 23 16.38 10.76 -1.92
CA PRO A 23 17.64 10.41 -2.56
C PRO A 23 17.50 9.18 -3.46
N SER A 24 18.08 9.23 -4.66
CA SER A 24 17.94 8.15 -5.65
C SER A 24 18.50 6.80 -5.20
N ASN A 25 19.40 6.79 -4.22
CA ASN A 25 20.00 5.59 -3.63
C ASN A 25 19.21 4.99 -2.46
N GLN A 26 18.11 5.63 -2.02
CA GLN A 26 17.25 5.12 -0.95
C GLN A 26 15.94 4.60 -1.52
N SER A 27 15.43 3.46 -1.06
CA SER A 27 14.12 2.97 -1.52
C SER A 27 12.97 3.88 -1.03
N ILE A 28 11.83 3.82 -1.73
CA ILE A 28 10.62 4.58 -1.37
C ILE A 28 10.24 4.29 0.09
N CYS A 29 10.05 3.02 0.46
CA CYS A 29 9.66 2.66 1.82
C CYS A 29 10.66 3.10 2.88
N ASP A 30 11.96 2.91 2.66
CA ASP A 30 12.98 3.24 3.65
C ASP A 30 13.03 4.75 3.91
N TYR A 31 12.86 5.56 2.86
CA TYR A 31 12.81 7.01 2.96
C TYR A 31 11.59 7.47 3.76
N TYR A 32 10.39 7.05 3.37
CA TYR A 32 9.16 7.50 4.03
C TYR A 32 9.00 6.94 5.46
N ALA A 33 9.58 5.77 5.75
CA ALA A 33 9.63 5.25 7.11
C ALA A 33 10.53 6.14 8.01
N ALA A 34 11.73 6.49 7.52
CA ALA A 34 12.64 7.39 8.23
C ALA A 34 12.05 8.79 8.40
N GLN A 35 11.48 9.35 7.34
CA GLN A 35 10.89 10.68 7.36
C GLN A 35 9.73 10.78 8.35
N ARG A 36 8.85 9.77 8.37
CA ARG A 36 7.64 9.81 9.21
C ARG A 36 7.88 9.43 10.66
N TYR A 37 8.81 8.50 10.92
CA TYR A 37 9.00 7.91 12.24
C TYR A 37 10.40 8.16 12.83
N GLY A 38 11.24 8.96 12.17
CA GLY A 38 12.58 9.31 12.61
C GLY A 38 13.66 8.23 12.39
N ALA A 39 13.29 7.03 11.93
CA ALA A 39 14.22 5.94 11.62
C ALA A 39 13.64 4.98 10.58
N SER A 40 14.52 4.32 9.81
CA SER A 40 14.16 3.20 8.93
C SER A 40 14.68 1.90 9.55
N ASN A 41 13.79 1.16 10.21
CA ASN A 41 14.05 -0.17 10.76
C ASN A 41 12.82 -1.07 10.55
N SER A 42 12.88 -2.34 10.95
CA SER A 42 11.79 -3.29 10.71
C SER A 42 10.46 -2.82 11.31
N THR A 43 10.49 -2.23 12.51
CA THR A 43 9.30 -1.72 13.20
C THR A 43 8.70 -0.52 12.46
N THR A 44 9.50 0.47 12.06
CA THR A 44 8.99 1.68 11.39
C THR A 44 8.54 1.40 9.96
N GLN A 45 9.24 0.52 9.24
CA GLN A 45 8.83 0.09 7.90
C GLN A 45 7.53 -0.74 7.96
N LEU A 46 7.40 -1.65 8.94
CA LEU A 46 6.15 -2.40 9.15
C LEU A 46 5.01 -1.46 9.50
N ARG A 47 5.24 -0.50 10.40
CA ARG A 47 4.23 0.49 10.79
C ARG A 47 3.78 1.34 9.60
N LEU A 48 4.70 1.72 8.71
CA LEU A 48 4.36 2.39 7.45
C LEU A 48 3.44 1.53 6.59
N MET A 49 3.81 0.26 6.38
CA MET A 49 3.01 -0.67 5.56
C MET A 49 1.65 -0.97 6.18
N GLN A 50 1.57 -1.18 7.48
CA GLN A 50 0.31 -1.33 8.20
C GLN A 50 -0.57 -0.11 7.98
N GLY A 51 0.01 1.10 8.05
CA GLY A 51 -0.69 2.35 7.80
C GLY A 51 -1.29 2.44 6.41
N ILE A 52 -0.44 2.29 5.39
CA ILE A 52 -0.83 2.38 3.99
C ILE A 52 -1.89 1.32 3.66
N VAL A 53 -1.67 0.07 4.09
CA VAL A 53 -2.61 -1.02 3.86
C VAL A 53 -3.93 -0.77 4.60
N ALA A 54 -3.91 -0.43 5.88
CA ALA A 54 -5.14 -0.13 6.62
C ALA A 54 -5.95 0.99 5.95
N TYR A 55 -5.30 2.08 5.54
CA TYR A 55 -5.94 3.21 4.87
C TYR A 55 -6.51 2.80 3.51
N ALA A 56 -5.74 2.10 2.67
CA ALA A 56 -6.17 1.67 1.35
C ALA A 56 -7.39 0.73 1.42
N TYR A 57 -7.48 -0.11 2.45
CA TYR A 57 -8.59 -1.07 2.59
C TYR A 57 -9.82 -0.48 3.29
N ALA A 58 -9.63 0.24 4.38
CA ALA A 58 -10.74 0.80 5.17
C ALA A 58 -11.25 2.14 4.61
N GLY A 59 -10.41 2.89 3.91
CA GLY A 59 -10.69 4.24 3.43
C GLY A 59 -10.45 5.33 4.48
N GLY A 60 -10.35 6.57 4.01
CA GLY A 60 -10.11 7.74 4.85
C GLY A 60 -11.35 8.31 5.55
N GLY A 61 -12.55 7.88 5.16
CA GLY A 61 -13.81 8.42 5.71
C GLY A 61 -13.95 8.27 7.24
N ALA A 62 -13.31 7.27 7.83
CA ALA A 62 -13.31 7.06 9.28
C ALA A 62 -12.40 8.05 10.04
N LEU A 63 -11.51 8.77 9.36
CA LEU A 63 -10.48 9.60 9.98
C LEU A 63 -10.94 11.02 10.36
N ARG A 64 -12.20 11.40 10.08
CA ARG A 64 -12.80 12.71 10.41
C ARG A 64 -11.92 13.92 10.04
N LEU A 65 -11.10 13.81 8.99
CA LEU A 65 -10.24 14.89 8.52
C LEU A 65 -11.08 15.88 7.69
N THR A 66 -10.91 17.17 7.98
CA THR A 66 -11.77 18.27 7.50
C THR A 66 -11.34 18.89 6.17
N ASP A 67 -10.25 18.43 5.54
CA ASP A 67 -9.75 19.03 4.31
C ASP A 67 -9.77 18.08 3.11
N ASP A 68 -10.06 18.67 1.95
CA ASP A 68 -10.40 18.05 0.67
C ASP A 68 -9.18 17.45 -0.08
N LYS A 69 -8.27 16.79 0.65
CA LYS A 69 -7.19 15.99 0.09
C LYS A 69 -7.24 14.61 0.74
N THR A 70 -7.40 13.58 -0.11
CA THR A 70 -7.36 12.12 0.16
C THR A 70 -8.67 11.39 0.51
N LYS A 71 -9.76 11.67 -0.21
CA LYS A 71 -11.03 10.88 -0.19
C LYS A 71 -10.89 9.48 -0.81
N SER A 72 -9.94 8.67 -0.34
CA SER A 72 -9.97 7.22 -0.56
C SER A 72 -11.23 6.68 0.10
N THR A 73 -12.10 6.07 -0.70
CA THR A 73 -13.26 5.33 -0.20
C THR A 73 -12.85 4.03 0.46
N GLY A 74 -11.69 3.47 0.08
CA GLY A 74 -11.18 2.20 0.57
C GLY A 74 -11.67 1.03 -0.27
N ILE A 75 -10.84 -0.01 -0.40
CA ILE A 75 -11.10 -1.20 -1.20
C ILE A 75 -12.35 -1.97 -0.71
N PHE A 76 -12.65 -1.93 0.59
CA PHE A 76 -13.81 -2.61 1.15
C PHE A 76 -15.13 -1.83 1.05
N ASN A 77 -15.11 -0.62 0.50
CA ASN A 77 -16.30 0.21 0.31
C ASN A 77 -16.59 0.44 -1.18
N HIS A 78 -17.78 0.94 -1.47
CA HIS A 78 -18.12 1.40 -2.82
C HIS A 78 -17.26 2.61 -3.18
N GLY A 79 -16.69 2.59 -4.37
CA GLY A 79 -15.89 3.69 -4.91
C GLY A 79 -16.14 3.87 -6.40
N ARG A 80 -15.37 4.77 -7.01
CA ARG A 80 -15.41 5.02 -8.45
C ARG A 80 -14.01 5.07 -9.03
N PHE A 81 -13.86 4.55 -10.24
CA PHE A 81 -12.61 4.60 -11.00
C PHE A 81 -12.93 4.86 -12.47
N ASN A 82 -12.34 5.92 -13.05
CA ASN A 82 -12.58 6.35 -14.43
C ASN A 82 -14.07 6.43 -14.80
N GLY A 83 -14.90 6.97 -13.91
CA GLY A 83 -16.34 7.12 -14.11
C GLY A 83 -17.18 5.86 -13.85
N HIS A 84 -16.57 4.70 -13.62
CA HIS A 84 -17.26 3.46 -13.31
C HIS A 84 -17.37 3.22 -11.79
N ASP A 85 -18.52 2.72 -11.34
CA ASP A 85 -18.67 2.26 -9.96
C ASP A 85 -17.89 0.96 -9.73
N VAL A 86 -17.20 0.87 -8.61
CA VAL A 86 -16.38 -0.29 -8.24
C VAL A 86 -16.69 -0.72 -6.82
N TYR A 87 -16.82 -2.03 -6.61
CA TYR A 87 -17.01 -2.63 -5.29
C TYR A 87 -16.29 -3.97 -5.18
N LEU A 88 -15.14 -3.98 -4.52
CA LEU A 88 -14.26 -5.15 -4.43
C LEU A 88 -14.50 -6.02 -3.20
N ARG A 89 -15.28 -5.58 -2.21
CA ARG A 89 -15.56 -6.37 -1.00
C ARG A 89 -16.05 -7.81 -1.27
N PRO A 90 -16.84 -8.11 -2.31
CA PRO A 90 -17.24 -9.49 -2.63
C PRO A 90 -16.08 -10.46 -2.90
N TRP A 91 -14.88 -9.95 -3.22
CA TRP A 91 -13.66 -10.76 -3.37
C TRP A 91 -13.01 -11.12 -2.03
N PHE A 92 -13.47 -10.56 -0.92
CA PHE A 92 -12.86 -10.75 0.39
C PHE A 92 -13.81 -11.38 1.40
N ASN A 93 -15.12 -11.17 1.28
CA ASN A 93 -16.09 -11.59 2.30
C ASN A 93 -16.67 -13.01 2.10
N GLY A 94 -16.07 -13.84 1.23
CA GLY A 94 -16.54 -15.19 0.93
C GLY A 94 -17.78 -15.31 0.06
N SER A 95 -18.41 -14.19 -0.36
CA SER A 95 -19.62 -14.24 -1.20
C SER A 95 -19.38 -14.72 -2.64
N LYS A 96 -18.13 -14.76 -3.10
CA LYS A 96 -17.74 -15.31 -4.40
C LYS A 96 -16.79 -16.50 -4.23
N ALA A 97 -17.00 -17.55 -5.03
CA ALA A 97 -16.11 -18.70 -5.08
C ALA A 97 -14.90 -18.41 -5.98
N ILE A 98 -13.91 -17.70 -5.43
CA ILE A 98 -12.76 -17.18 -6.20
C ILE A 98 -11.40 -17.54 -5.60
N THR A 99 -11.37 -18.07 -4.37
CA THR A 99 -10.14 -18.50 -3.74
C THR A 99 -9.76 -19.85 -4.34
N ASN A 100 -8.53 -19.99 -4.83
CA ASN A 100 -8.03 -21.26 -5.32
C ASN A 100 -7.64 -22.16 -4.13
N PHE A 101 -8.42 -23.21 -3.91
CA PHE A 101 -8.11 -24.28 -2.96
C PHE A 101 -7.86 -25.56 -3.75
N ASN A 102 -6.59 -25.92 -3.92
CA ASN A 102 -6.16 -27.14 -4.61
C ASN A 102 -6.76 -27.31 -6.03
N GLY A 103 -6.84 -26.22 -6.79
CA GLY A 103 -7.37 -26.22 -8.15
C GLY A 103 -8.89 -26.07 -8.23
N GLN A 104 -9.57 -25.82 -7.11
CA GLN A 104 -11.00 -25.54 -7.07
C GLN A 104 -11.27 -24.13 -6.56
N ALA A 105 -12.27 -23.47 -7.15
CA ALA A 105 -12.73 -22.17 -6.71
C ALA A 105 -13.65 -22.34 -5.48
N VAL A 106 -13.28 -21.74 -4.36
CA VAL A 106 -14.06 -21.77 -3.11
C VAL A 106 -14.28 -20.37 -2.55
N GLY A 107 -15.40 -20.17 -1.86
CA GLY A 107 -15.69 -18.95 -1.11
C GLY A 107 -15.00 -19.00 0.24
N VAL A 108 -14.09 -18.06 0.49
CA VAL A 108 -13.40 -17.92 1.77
C VAL A 108 -13.66 -16.52 2.30
N ASP A 109 -14.17 -16.44 3.52
CA ASP A 109 -14.27 -15.16 4.22
C ASP A 109 -12.88 -14.79 4.76
N TRP A 110 -12.26 -13.83 4.09
CA TRP A 110 -11.00 -13.20 4.45
C TRP A 110 -11.19 -11.98 5.36
N LEU A 111 -12.43 -11.66 5.76
CA LEU A 111 -12.79 -10.57 6.67
C LEU A 111 -13.28 -11.08 8.05
N ASP A 112 -13.00 -12.34 8.35
CA ASP A 112 -13.38 -13.07 9.57
C ASP A 112 -12.63 -12.63 10.84
N GLY A 113 -11.71 -11.67 10.71
CA GLY A 113 -10.92 -11.10 11.81
C GLY A 113 -11.41 -9.75 12.35
N GLY A 114 -12.62 -9.34 11.98
CA GLY A 114 -13.24 -8.06 12.38
C GLY A 114 -13.44 -7.07 11.23
N GLY A 115 -13.15 -7.46 9.98
CA GLY A 115 -13.34 -6.64 8.80
C GLY A 115 -12.57 -5.32 8.88
N THR A 116 -13.25 -4.20 8.67
CA THR A 116 -12.63 -2.86 8.74
C THR A 116 -12.39 -2.36 10.16
N ALA A 117 -13.05 -2.92 11.18
CA ALA A 117 -12.98 -2.40 12.55
C ALA A 117 -11.53 -2.30 13.11
N PRO A 118 -10.70 -3.36 13.06
CA PRO A 118 -9.31 -3.27 13.56
C PRO A 118 -8.44 -2.32 12.75
N LEU A 119 -8.73 -2.13 11.46
CA LEU A 119 -8.00 -1.19 10.60
C LEU A 119 -8.34 0.25 10.98
N ILE A 120 -9.63 0.53 11.20
CA ILE A 120 -10.10 1.87 11.60
C ILE A 120 -9.58 2.23 12.99
N ALA A 121 -9.59 1.29 13.94
CA ALA A 121 -9.05 1.50 15.28
C ALA A 121 -7.55 1.83 15.28
N PHE A 122 -6.80 1.24 14.36
CA PHE A 122 -5.40 1.61 14.16
C PHE A 122 -5.26 2.99 13.51
N LEU A 123 -6.01 3.25 12.43
CA LEU A 123 -5.94 4.53 11.70
C LEU A 123 -6.30 5.74 12.57
N ASN A 124 -7.31 5.61 13.43
CA ASN A 124 -7.73 6.67 14.35
C ASN A 124 -6.89 6.71 15.65
N SER A 125 -5.80 5.94 15.71
CA SER A 125 -4.89 5.85 16.87
C SER A 125 -5.53 5.35 18.16
N SER A 126 -6.65 4.61 18.08
CA SER A 126 -7.21 3.91 19.26
C SER A 126 -6.36 2.69 19.64
N THR A 127 -5.62 2.11 18.69
CA THR A 127 -4.67 1.01 18.92
C THR A 127 -3.32 1.32 18.27
N GLU A 128 -2.24 0.74 18.80
CA GLU A 128 -0.89 0.94 18.26
C GLU A 128 -0.65 0.21 16.93
N THR A 129 -1.38 -0.89 16.71
CA THR A 129 -1.34 -1.70 15.48
C THR A 129 -2.76 -2.09 15.06
N ALA A 130 -2.90 -2.61 13.83
CA ALA A 130 -4.15 -3.21 13.38
C ALA A 130 -4.37 -4.56 14.08
N GLU A 131 -5.08 -4.55 15.21
CA GLU A 131 -5.36 -5.72 16.07
C GLU A 131 -6.38 -6.68 15.43
N ILE A 132 -5.99 -7.34 14.34
CA ILE A 132 -6.79 -8.35 13.68
C ILE A 132 -6.81 -9.62 14.53
N LYS A 133 -7.99 -10.23 14.70
CA LYS A 133 -8.16 -11.43 15.54
C LYS A 133 -7.22 -12.56 15.11
N LYS A 134 -6.43 -13.08 16.05
CA LYS A 134 -5.48 -14.19 15.81
C LYS A 134 -6.17 -15.46 15.34
N GLY A 135 -5.51 -16.21 14.45
CA GLY A 135 -5.96 -17.47 13.87
C GLY A 135 -6.93 -17.35 12.70
N THR A 136 -7.32 -16.13 12.32
CA THR A 136 -8.32 -15.87 11.27
C THR A 136 -7.72 -15.85 9.87
N ASN A 137 -8.56 -15.97 8.84
CA ASN A 137 -8.10 -15.77 7.46
C ASN A 137 -7.67 -14.32 7.24
N GLN A 138 -8.34 -13.36 7.88
CA GLN A 138 -7.97 -11.95 7.81
C GLN A 138 -6.56 -11.69 8.37
N GLU A 139 -6.19 -12.30 9.50
CA GLU A 139 -4.84 -12.15 10.05
C GLU A 139 -3.79 -12.66 9.05
N LYS A 140 -4.03 -13.85 8.47
CA LYS A 140 -3.15 -14.44 7.45
C LYS A 140 -3.02 -13.52 6.24
N LEU A 141 -4.15 -12.98 5.78
CA LEU A 141 -4.22 -12.09 4.63
C LEU A 141 -3.40 -10.82 4.85
N PHE A 142 -3.68 -10.08 5.92
CA PHE A 142 -3.03 -8.80 6.18
C PHE A 142 -1.56 -8.96 6.52
N SER A 143 -1.16 -10.00 7.24
CA SER A 143 0.26 -10.27 7.51
C SER A 143 1.04 -10.46 6.20
N ARG A 144 0.47 -11.23 5.26
CA ARG A 144 1.09 -11.44 3.94
C ARG A 144 1.05 -10.18 3.07
N TRP A 145 0.00 -9.36 3.18
CA TRP A 145 -0.03 -8.05 2.54
C TRP A 145 1.04 -7.11 3.05
N TYR A 146 1.30 -7.04 4.36
CA TYR A 146 2.38 -6.21 4.87
C TYR A 146 3.72 -6.62 4.28
N PHE A 147 3.98 -7.93 4.19
CA PHE A 147 5.18 -8.47 3.53
C PHE A 147 5.21 -8.14 2.02
N ALA A 148 4.14 -8.44 1.29
CA ALA A 148 4.06 -8.28 -0.16
C ALA A 148 4.16 -6.82 -0.57
N PHE A 149 3.41 -5.93 0.08
CA PHE A 149 3.52 -4.49 -0.16
C PHE A 149 4.85 -3.94 0.36
N GLY A 150 5.39 -4.47 1.45
CA GLY A 150 6.75 -4.17 1.86
C GLY A 150 7.77 -4.41 0.73
N LYS A 151 7.63 -5.53 0.02
CA LYS A 151 8.45 -5.82 -1.16
C LYS A 151 8.19 -4.88 -2.34
N ILE A 152 6.92 -4.60 -2.66
CA ILE A 152 6.53 -3.73 -3.78
C ILE A 152 7.01 -2.29 -3.56
N TYR A 153 6.94 -1.80 -2.32
CA TYR A 153 7.37 -0.44 -1.94
C TYR A 153 8.87 -0.35 -1.67
N GLY A 154 9.59 -1.48 -1.74
CA GLY A 154 11.04 -1.53 -1.59
C GLY A 154 11.56 -1.47 -0.14
N CYS A 155 10.76 -1.85 0.86
CA CYS A 155 11.22 -1.93 2.25
C CYS A 155 12.38 -2.94 2.37
N SER A 156 13.55 -2.46 2.79
CA SER A 156 14.75 -3.29 2.89
C SER A 156 14.59 -4.43 3.90
N LEU A 157 13.76 -4.24 4.92
CA LEU A 157 13.57 -5.20 6.01
C LEU A 157 12.22 -5.94 5.94
N ALA A 158 11.54 -5.93 4.79
CA ALA A 158 10.24 -6.59 4.60
C ALA A 158 10.22 -8.07 5.05
N LYS A 159 11.34 -8.79 4.91
CA LYS A 159 11.45 -10.20 5.34
C LYS A 159 11.24 -10.38 6.85
N HIS A 160 11.42 -9.33 7.65
CA HIS A 160 11.25 -9.34 9.10
C HIS A 160 9.84 -8.93 9.55
N PHE A 161 8.92 -8.67 8.61
CA PHE A 161 7.53 -8.32 8.94
C PHE A 161 6.71 -9.53 9.38
N LEU A 162 7.19 -10.74 9.11
CA LEU A 162 6.54 -11.99 9.48
C LEU A 162 7.36 -12.67 10.56
N GLU A 163 6.67 -13.12 11.61
CA GLU A 163 7.29 -13.91 12.69
C GLU A 163 7.84 -15.24 12.16
N ASN A 164 7.12 -15.84 11.20
CA ASN A 164 7.48 -17.10 10.57
C ASN A 164 7.69 -16.91 9.07
N SER A 165 8.71 -17.56 8.52
CA SER A 165 8.88 -17.62 7.07
C SER A 165 7.70 -18.39 6.45
N PHE A 166 7.29 -17.96 5.26
CA PHE A 166 6.33 -18.70 4.45
C PHE A 166 6.83 -18.76 3.02
N THR A 167 6.51 -19.86 2.33
CA THR A 167 6.74 -19.96 0.89
C THR A 167 5.53 -19.33 0.19
N PRO A 168 5.70 -18.20 -0.52
CA PRO A 168 4.60 -17.62 -1.26
C PRO A 168 4.19 -18.56 -2.39
N LEU A 169 2.87 -18.72 -2.57
CA LEU A 169 2.33 -19.33 -3.77
C LEU A 169 2.61 -18.43 -4.98
N THR A 170 2.41 -18.93 -6.20
CA THR A 170 2.57 -18.06 -7.37
C THR A 170 1.36 -17.13 -7.50
N PRO A 171 1.53 -15.88 -7.98
CA PRO A 171 0.39 -15.01 -8.28
C PRO A 171 -0.63 -15.67 -9.22
N ALA A 172 -0.16 -16.40 -10.23
CA ALA A 172 -1.03 -17.13 -11.16
C ALA A 172 -1.88 -18.20 -10.46
N TYR A 173 -1.34 -18.85 -9.43
CA TYR A 173 -2.11 -19.81 -8.63
C TYR A 173 -3.17 -19.10 -7.79
N VAL A 174 -2.81 -18.05 -7.04
CA VAL A 174 -3.75 -17.44 -6.08
C VAL A 174 -4.87 -16.66 -6.77
N HIS A 175 -4.57 -15.95 -7.85
CA HIS A 175 -5.54 -15.10 -8.55
C HIS A 175 -6.33 -15.83 -9.64
N LYS A 176 -6.10 -17.14 -9.83
CA LYS A 176 -6.62 -17.94 -10.95
C LYS A 176 -8.12 -17.76 -11.21
N TYR A 177 -8.92 -17.66 -10.15
CA TYR A 177 -10.39 -17.58 -10.24
C TYR A 177 -10.94 -16.21 -9.87
N MET A 178 -10.10 -15.20 -9.67
CA MET A 178 -10.57 -13.88 -9.24
C MET A 178 -11.26 -13.09 -10.36
N ASP A 179 -10.93 -13.34 -11.63
CA ASP A 179 -11.58 -12.69 -12.79
C ASP A 179 -11.70 -11.16 -12.63
N LEU A 180 -10.62 -10.52 -12.16
CA LEU A 180 -10.56 -9.07 -12.02
C LEU A 180 -10.24 -8.43 -13.38
N ASN A 181 -10.99 -7.39 -13.74
CA ASN A 181 -10.74 -6.61 -14.95
C ASN A 181 -9.84 -5.40 -14.66
N HIS A 182 -9.49 -4.65 -15.70
CA HIS A 182 -8.64 -3.46 -15.57
C HIS A 182 -9.21 -2.38 -14.65
N THR A 183 -10.54 -2.21 -14.62
CA THR A 183 -11.20 -1.24 -13.74
C THR A 183 -11.05 -1.64 -12.27
N HIS A 184 -11.20 -2.94 -11.97
CA HIS A 184 -11.02 -3.48 -10.62
C HIS A 184 -9.57 -3.30 -10.13
N ILE A 185 -8.60 -3.68 -10.95
CA ILE A 185 -7.17 -3.59 -10.60
C ILE A 185 -6.73 -2.12 -10.54
N GLY A 186 -7.20 -1.29 -11.47
CA GLY A 186 -6.92 0.15 -11.48
C GLY A 186 -7.43 0.83 -10.22
N TYR A 187 -8.68 0.57 -9.81
CA TYR A 187 -9.23 1.08 -8.54
C TYR A 187 -8.42 0.59 -7.34
N PHE A 188 -8.06 -0.70 -7.30
CA PHE A 188 -7.25 -1.26 -6.21
C PHE A 188 -5.90 -0.53 -6.06
N ILE A 189 -5.19 -0.29 -7.18
CA ILE A 189 -3.94 0.46 -7.19
C ILE A 189 -4.18 1.91 -6.77
N ASP A 190 -5.21 2.56 -7.30
CA ASP A 190 -5.57 3.94 -6.95
C ASP A 190 -5.77 4.14 -5.44
N GLN A 191 -6.43 3.18 -4.76
CA GLN A 191 -6.58 3.24 -3.30
C GLN A 191 -5.23 3.11 -2.56
N LEU A 192 -4.29 2.30 -3.04
CA LEU A 192 -2.94 2.20 -2.48
C LEU A 192 -2.14 3.50 -2.69
N ILE A 193 -2.28 4.13 -3.86
CA ILE A 193 -1.60 5.40 -4.16
C ILE A 193 -2.20 6.54 -3.33
N ALA A 194 -3.53 6.60 -3.18
CA ALA A 194 -4.18 7.56 -2.29
C ALA A 194 -3.74 7.40 -0.83
N ALA A 195 -3.61 6.16 -0.35
CA ALA A 195 -3.05 5.85 0.96
C ALA A 195 -1.58 6.30 1.07
N SER A 196 -0.77 6.03 0.06
CA SER A 196 0.65 6.43 0.03
C SER A 196 0.82 7.95 0.17
N LYS A 197 0.01 8.73 -0.57
CA LYS A 197 -0.01 10.20 -0.47
C LYS A 197 -0.44 10.68 0.92
N TYR A 198 -1.44 10.04 1.52
CA TYR A 198 -1.82 10.30 2.92
C TYR A 198 -0.65 10.03 3.89
N TYR A 199 0.17 9.01 3.59
CA TYR A 199 1.37 8.70 4.35
C TYR A 199 2.59 9.61 4.05
N GLY A 200 2.41 10.65 3.24
CA GLY A 200 3.41 11.70 2.98
C GLY A 200 4.20 11.51 1.70
N PHE A 201 3.82 10.53 0.86
CA PHE A 201 4.54 10.29 -0.40
C PHE A 201 4.39 11.48 -1.34
N SER A 202 5.52 11.93 -1.90
CA SER A 202 5.53 12.97 -2.92
C SER A 202 4.80 12.50 -4.18
N ASP A 203 4.28 13.46 -4.96
CA ASP A 203 3.62 13.13 -6.23
C ASP A 203 4.53 12.34 -7.20
N PRO A 204 5.82 12.66 -7.37
CA PRO A 204 6.73 11.88 -8.21
C PRO A 204 6.92 10.42 -7.76
N ASP A 205 7.07 10.17 -6.46
CA ASP A 205 7.23 8.80 -5.93
C ASP A 205 5.91 8.01 -6.04
N ALA A 206 4.78 8.68 -5.76
CA ALA A 206 3.45 8.10 -5.93
C ALA A 206 3.18 7.72 -7.40
N GLU A 207 3.57 8.57 -8.35
CA GLU A 207 3.43 8.30 -9.78
C GLU A 207 4.34 7.16 -10.25
N THR A 208 5.59 7.13 -9.78
CA THR A 208 6.52 6.04 -10.06
C THR A 208 5.97 4.70 -9.57
N LEU A 209 5.42 4.69 -8.35
CA LEU A 209 4.80 3.50 -7.78
C LEU A 209 3.54 3.07 -8.55
N SER A 210 2.69 4.03 -8.92
CA SER A 210 1.48 3.80 -9.73
C SER A 210 1.83 3.18 -11.08
N THR A 211 2.81 3.75 -11.79
CA THR A 211 3.29 3.26 -13.07
C THR A 211 3.84 1.85 -12.95
N PHE A 212 4.69 1.59 -11.94
CA PHE A 212 5.24 0.27 -11.68
C PHE A 212 4.14 -0.78 -11.41
N MET A 213 3.19 -0.48 -10.53
CA MET A 213 2.11 -1.41 -10.20
C MET A 213 1.19 -1.69 -11.40
N ASN A 214 0.84 -0.66 -12.17
CA ASN A 214 0.00 -0.85 -13.36
C ASN A 214 0.71 -1.67 -14.44
N ALA A 215 1.99 -1.38 -14.72
CA ALA A 215 2.79 -2.14 -15.67
C ALA A 215 2.98 -3.59 -15.24
N ARG A 216 3.02 -3.87 -13.92
CA ARG A 216 3.25 -5.21 -13.40
C ARG A 216 1.99 -6.05 -13.23
N TYR A 217 0.89 -5.43 -12.83
CA TYR A 217 -0.32 -6.12 -12.36
C TYR A 217 -1.59 -5.77 -13.15
N ASN A 218 -1.67 -4.60 -13.76
CA ASN A 218 -2.83 -4.15 -14.53
C ASN A 218 -2.64 -4.35 -16.04
N THR A 219 -1.96 -5.42 -16.45
CA THR A 219 -1.75 -5.77 -17.84
C THR A 219 -2.69 -6.89 -18.26
N ARG A 220 -3.13 -6.90 -19.52
CA ARG A 220 -3.81 -8.08 -20.08
C ARG A 220 -2.81 -9.23 -20.02
N ALA A 221 -3.21 -10.37 -19.45
CA ALA A 221 -2.44 -11.60 -19.51
C ALA A 221 -2.10 -11.89 -20.98
N GLY A 222 -0.86 -11.59 -21.37
CA GLY A 222 -0.42 -11.57 -22.78
C GLY A 222 0.66 -10.53 -23.10
N ALA A 223 0.79 -9.44 -22.33
CA ALA A 223 1.90 -8.49 -22.44
C ALA A 223 2.90 -8.67 -21.29
N ALA A 224 3.49 -9.87 -21.18
CA ALA A 224 4.77 -10.02 -20.50
C ALA A 224 5.87 -9.42 -21.37
N ASN A 225 5.80 -8.10 -21.64
CA ASN A 225 6.80 -7.41 -22.43
C ASN A 225 7.88 -6.89 -21.49
N ASN A 226 9.01 -7.59 -21.49
CA ASN A 226 10.38 -7.07 -21.54
C ASN A 226 10.52 -5.54 -21.35
N PHE A 227 10.25 -5.02 -20.16
CA PHE A 227 10.81 -3.75 -19.73
C PHE A 227 12.12 -4.03 -19.01
N GLY A 228 13.16 -4.19 -19.82
CA GLY A 228 14.53 -4.04 -19.39
C GLY A 228 14.78 -2.59 -18.99
N ILE A 229 14.72 -2.31 -17.69
CA ILE A 229 15.55 -1.28 -17.06
C ILE A 229 16.20 -1.93 -15.84
N PHE A 230 17.02 -2.94 -16.11
CA PHE A 230 18.21 -3.36 -15.36
C PHE A 230 18.95 -4.34 -16.30
N SER A 231 19.76 -3.85 -17.24
CA SER A 231 20.84 -4.68 -17.82
C SER A 231 22.10 -4.35 -17.00
N ASN A 232 22.90 -5.32 -16.54
CA ASN A 232 23.64 -6.27 -17.35
C ASN A 232 23.97 -7.56 -16.56
N SER A 233 23.75 -8.74 -17.15
CA SER A 233 24.79 -9.71 -17.54
C SER A 233 24.25 -11.17 -17.55
N PRO A 234 24.60 -12.04 -18.53
CA PRO A 234 23.97 -13.35 -18.76
C PRO A 234 24.39 -14.48 -17.80
N THR A 235 24.92 -14.18 -16.60
CA THR A 235 25.46 -15.21 -15.69
C THR A 235 24.76 -15.35 -14.34
N ASP A 236 23.76 -14.53 -14.02
CA ASP A 236 23.06 -14.60 -12.72
C ASP A 236 21.71 -15.34 -12.77
N LEU A 237 21.63 -16.40 -13.60
CA LEU A 237 20.45 -17.29 -13.66
C LEU A 237 20.26 -18.20 -12.44
N TYR A 238 20.97 -17.96 -11.33
CA TYR A 238 20.88 -18.77 -10.11
C TYR A 238 20.97 -17.98 -8.80
N HIS A 239 20.44 -16.76 -8.69
CA HIS A 239 20.17 -16.17 -7.36
C HIS A 239 18.88 -15.32 -7.29
N GLY A 240 17.79 -15.95 -6.85
CA GLY A 240 16.94 -15.37 -5.79
C GLY A 240 15.78 -14.43 -6.13
N GLY A 241 15.46 -14.16 -7.40
CA GLY A 241 14.31 -13.33 -7.78
C GLY A 241 12.98 -14.10 -7.88
N GLN A 242 12.39 -14.51 -6.76
CA GLN A 242 11.05 -15.14 -6.77
C GLN A 242 9.96 -14.10 -7.12
N PRO A 243 8.94 -14.44 -7.92
CA PRO A 243 7.82 -13.55 -8.20
C PRO A 243 7.08 -13.17 -6.90
N ILE A 244 6.94 -11.87 -6.65
CA ILE A 244 6.22 -11.33 -5.47
C ILE A 244 4.74 -11.65 -5.62
N ASN A 245 4.19 -12.39 -4.66
CA ASN A 245 2.78 -12.75 -4.57
C ASN A 245 2.00 -11.71 -3.77
N LEU A 246 0.81 -11.33 -4.25
CA LEU A 246 -0.11 -10.39 -3.60
C LEU A 246 -0.99 -11.04 -2.52
N PHE A 247 -0.75 -12.31 -2.16
CA PHE A 247 -1.51 -13.09 -1.16
C PHE A 247 -0.72 -14.27 -0.58
#